data_AF-A0A3N2PRG9-F1
#
_entry.id   AF-A0A3N2PRG9-F1
#
_cell.length_a   1.000
_cell.length_b   1.000
_cell.length_c   1.000
_cell.angle_alpha   90.00
_cell.angle_beta   90.00
_cell.angle_gamma   90.00
#
_symmetry.space_group_name_H-M   'P 1'
#
loop_
_entity.id
_entity.type
_entity.pdbx_description
1 polymer ?
#
loop_
_entity_poly.entity_id
_entity_poly.type
_entity_poly.pdbx_seq_one_letter_code
_entity_poly.pdbx_strand_id
1 'polypeptide(L)'
;MGNMKVAIVTGGASGVGLAVTQHLSSRGWRTLILDCNETAGTQAASRLRNTTFKEVDVTSWASLSSAFDAALEGFGGVDFVFANAGTIERGDRFYFRDPHMINLIPNHSDEDKHRPHPKQQHSHPKQKAPPSSLSSPTSSPHSPTSEMLRDSFAALRRPRDNDLANLAEKHFEHDLRDSDRDALRRAAKRVGTHATLGSLVGLGLGLFLAYRLRTSRAQMFQAFRASEKPTHVQFADGRTKAIPDITPLLQPSMAGDIATYGLLGLGSLFLGGETGLLTGSYFATRSISRDEEGRKRIENAFRRYRADFLRKEADRLDGGAKITDMIRFS
;
A
#
# COMPACT_ATOMS: atom_id res chain seq x y z
N MET A 1 9.52 -8.47 29.78
CA MET A 1 9.85 -8.25 28.35
C MET A 1 8.77 -7.36 27.75
N GLY A 2 9.08 -6.54 26.75
CA GLY A 2 8.04 -5.78 26.03
C GLY A 2 7.30 -6.67 25.04
N ASN A 3 6.00 -6.44 24.85
CA ASN A 3 5.20 -7.20 23.88
C ASN A 3 5.69 -6.92 22.45
N MET A 4 5.92 -7.99 21.70
CA MET A 4 6.32 -7.93 20.29
C MET A 4 5.10 -7.58 19.44
N LYS A 5 5.14 -6.46 18.71
CA LYS A 5 4.00 -5.99 17.92
C LYS A 5 3.64 -6.96 16.80
N VAL A 6 2.34 -7.19 16.61
CA VAL A 6 1.79 -8.18 15.67
C VAL A 6 1.13 -7.48 14.47
N ALA A 7 1.50 -7.89 13.27
CA ALA A 7 0.91 -7.40 12.03
C ALA A 7 0.29 -8.54 11.20
N ILE A 8 -0.90 -8.32 10.66
CA ILE A 8 -1.52 -9.18 9.64
C ILE A 8 -1.37 -8.51 8.27
N VAL A 9 -0.97 -9.27 7.24
CA VAL A 9 -0.73 -8.76 5.88
C VAL A 9 -1.46 -9.63 4.86
N THR A 10 -2.53 -9.12 4.25
CA THR A 10 -3.27 -9.85 3.20
C THR A 10 -2.64 -9.61 1.82
N GLY A 11 -2.53 -10.66 1.01
CA GLY A 11 -1.70 -10.65 -0.20
C GLY A 11 -0.20 -10.60 0.13
N GLY A 12 0.17 -11.01 1.35
CA GLY A 12 1.50 -10.82 1.91
C GLY A 12 2.58 -11.73 1.33
N ALA A 13 2.22 -12.67 0.43
CA ALA A 13 3.17 -13.56 -0.23
C ALA A 13 3.82 -12.94 -1.47
N SER A 14 3.28 -11.84 -2.02
CA SER A 14 3.80 -11.23 -3.24
C SER A 14 3.67 -9.69 -3.28
N GLY A 15 4.34 -9.07 -4.26
CA GLY A 15 4.18 -7.66 -4.58
C GLY A 15 4.38 -6.70 -3.39
N VAL A 16 3.48 -5.73 -3.27
CA VAL A 16 3.50 -4.71 -2.20
C VAL A 16 3.29 -5.34 -0.82
N GLY A 17 2.44 -6.37 -0.71
CA GLY A 17 2.21 -7.10 0.53
C GLY A 17 3.49 -7.75 1.06
N LEU A 18 4.24 -8.44 0.21
CA LEU A 18 5.52 -9.04 0.58
C LEU A 18 6.55 -7.99 1.03
N ALA A 19 6.65 -6.85 0.34
CA ALA A 19 7.54 -5.76 0.72
C ALA A 19 7.18 -5.17 2.10
N VAL A 20 5.88 -5.05 2.42
CA VAL A 20 5.41 -4.64 3.75
C VAL A 20 5.73 -5.69 4.81
N THR A 21 5.52 -6.99 4.54
CA THR A 21 5.91 -8.08 5.45
C THR A 21 7.42 -8.04 5.75
N GLN A 22 8.26 -7.88 4.72
CA GLN A 22 9.72 -7.76 4.85
C GLN A 22 10.14 -6.56 5.73
N HIS A 23 9.50 -5.41 5.52
CA HIS A 23 9.78 -4.17 6.28
C HIS A 23 9.35 -4.26 7.74
N LEU A 24 8.26 -4.98 8.04
CA LEU A 24 7.78 -5.20 9.41
C LEU A 24 8.64 -6.26 10.13
N SER A 25 8.92 -7.38 9.48
CA SER A 25 9.81 -8.45 9.98
C SER A 25 11.21 -7.92 10.32
N SER A 26 11.82 -7.12 9.42
CA SER A 26 13.13 -6.50 9.67
C SER A 26 13.14 -5.47 10.80
N ARG A 27 11.98 -4.88 11.13
CA ARG A 27 11.76 -4.01 12.30
C ARG A 27 11.41 -4.76 13.58
N GLY A 28 11.52 -6.10 13.61
CA GLY A 28 11.28 -6.91 14.80
C GLY A 28 9.80 -7.06 15.17
N TRP A 29 8.88 -6.85 14.22
CA TRP A 29 7.47 -7.23 14.40
C TRP A 29 7.31 -8.74 14.18
N ARG A 30 6.23 -9.29 14.75
CA ARG A 30 5.69 -10.59 14.34
C ARG A 30 4.69 -10.37 13.21
N THR A 31 4.76 -11.14 12.14
CA THR A 31 3.95 -10.91 10.93
C THR A 31 3.22 -12.16 10.47
N LEU A 32 1.90 -12.10 10.30
CA LEU A 32 1.10 -13.16 9.70
C LEU A 32 0.78 -12.80 8.24
N ILE A 33 1.34 -13.57 7.30
CA ILE A 33 0.95 -13.53 5.89
C ILE A 33 -0.38 -14.26 5.73
N LEU A 34 -1.37 -13.58 5.15
CA LEU A 34 -2.61 -14.18 4.66
C LEU A 34 -2.62 -14.09 3.14
N ASP A 35 -2.71 -15.22 2.46
CA ASP A 35 -2.67 -15.31 0.99
C ASP A 35 -3.38 -16.59 0.54
N CYS A 36 -3.90 -16.63 -0.69
CA CYS A 36 -4.53 -17.84 -1.25
C CYS A 36 -3.52 -18.73 -1.99
N ASN A 37 -2.29 -18.27 -2.20
CA ASN A 37 -1.22 -19.09 -2.78
C ASN A 37 -0.37 -19.73 -1.67
N GLU A 38 -0.73 -20.95 -1.25
CA GLU A 38 -0.04 -21.72 -0.21
C GLU A 38 1.48 -21.80 -0.42
N THR A 39 1.90 -22.14 -1.65
CA THR A 39 3.31 -22.27 -2.03
C THR A 39 4.07 -20.95 -1.87
N ALA A 40 3.51 -19.84 -2.36
CA ALA A 40 4.14 -18.53 -2.25
C ALA A 40 4.16 -18.03 -0.80
N GLY A 41 3.06 -18.21 -0.06
CA GLY A 41 2.96 -17.81 1.34
C GLY A 41 3.95 -18.54 2.24
N THR A 42 4.06 -19.86 2.08
CA THR A 42 5.03 -20.70 2.79
C THR A 42 6.48 -20.34 2.43
N GLN A 43 6.76 -20.08 1.14
CA GLN A 43 8.08 -19.62 0.69
C GLN A 43 8.42 -18.20 1.19
N ALA A 44 7.44 -17.31 1.33
CA ALA A 44 7.63 -15.98 1.88
C ALA A 44 7.89 -16.03 3.39
N ALA A 45 7.10 -16.79 4.15
CA ALA A 45 7.26 -16.91 5.60
C ALA A 45 8.58 -17.57 6.00
N SER A 46 8.96 -18.67 5.34
CA SER A 46 10.23 -19.38 5.62
C SER A 46 11.50 -18.56 5.36
N ARG A 47 11.41 -17.46 4.60
CA ARG A 47 12.51 -16.53 4.35
C ARG A 47 12.60 -15.36 5.35
N LEU A 48 11.61 -15.19 6.24
CA LEU A 48 11.46 -13.99 7.06
C LEU A 48 11.38 -14.31 8.56
N ARG A 49 11.93 -13.41 9.39
CA ARG A 49 12.03 -13.63 10.84
C ARG A 49 10.73 -13.26 11.53
N ASN A 50 10.27 -14.13 12.44
CA ASN A 50 9.00 -13.98 13.16
C ASN A 50 7.79 -13.89 12.22
N THR A 51 7.91 -14.47 11.02
CA THR A 51 6.86 -14.49 10.02
C THR A 51 6.22 -15.87 9.97
N THR A 52 4.89 -15.89 9.97
CA THR A 52 4.07 -17.08 9.77
C THR A 52 3.19 -16.88 8.54
N PHE A 53 2.67 -17.98 8.00
CA PHE A 53 1.71 -17.98 6.91
C PHE A 53 0.45 -18.74 7.34
N LYS A 54 -0.71 -18.28 6.87
CA LYS A 54 -1.95 -19.04 6.85
C LYS A 54 -2.66 -18.82 5.52
N GLU A 55 -3.10 -19.89 4.89
CA GLU A 55 -3.89 -19.82 3.67
C GLU A 55 -5.25 -19.17 3.95
N VAL A 56 -5.59 -18.13 3.19
CA VAL A 56 -6.85 -17.40 3.31
C VAL A 56 -7.35 -16.92 1.96
N ASP A 57 -8.57 -17.31 1.62
CA ASP A 57 -9.37 -16.61 0.62
C ASP A 57 -10.05 -15.41 1.29
N VAL A 58 -9.62 -14.20 0.91
CA VAL A 58 -10.16 -12.94 1.45
C VAL A 58 -11.58 -12.62 0.98
N THR A 59 -12.14 -13.37 0.02
CA THR A 59 -13.56 -13.30 -0.33
C THR A 59 -14.43 -14.11 0.64
N SER A 60 -13.84 -15.06 1.37
CA SER A 60 -14.51 -15.91 2.35
C SER A 60 -14.42 -15.32 3.77
N TRP A 61 -15.55 -14.82 4.29
CA TRP A 61 -15.64 -14.30 5.65
C TRP A 61 -15.24 -15.34 6.71
N ALA A 62 -15.58 -16.61 6.52
CA ALA A 62 -15.20 -17.69 7.43
C ALA A 62 -13.68 -17.94 7.44
N SER A 63 -13.05 -17.89 6.26
CA SER A 63 -11.60 -18.01 6.13
C SER A 63 -10.88 -16.86 6.86
N LEU A 64 -11.32 -15.61 6.59
CA LEU A 64 -10.84 -14.40 7.27
C LEU A 64 -11.01 -14.44 8.80
N SER A 65 -12.20 -14.80 9.30
CA SER A 65 -12.44 -14.92 10.75
C SER A 65 -11.41 -15.86 11.39
N SER A 66 -11.29 -17.07 10.85
CA SER A 66 -10.37 -18.09 11.37
C SER A 66 -8.90 -17.64 11.38
N ALA A 67 -8.52 -16.66 10.56
CA ALA A 67 -7.18 -16.08 10.52
C ALA A 67 -6.96 -15.01 11.60
N PHE A 68 -7.99 -14.24 11.95
CA PHE A 68 -7.96 -13.40 13.15
C PHE A 68 -7.97 -14.25 14.42
N ASP A 69 -8.80 -15.31 14.47
CA ASP A 69 -8.85 -16.25 15.59
C ASP A 69 -7.46 -16.88 15.83
N ALA A 70 -6.82 -17.41 14.78
CA ALA A 70 -5.46 -17.95 14.86
C ALA A 70 -4.38 -16.91 15.23
N ALA A 71 -4.56 -15.63 14.90
CA ALA A 71 -3.66 -14.56 15.31
C ALA A 71 -3.84 -14.19 16.79
N LEU A 72 -5.07 -14.21 17.30
CA LEU A 72 -5.39 -13.99 18.71
C LEU A 72 -4.88 -15.14 19.58
N GLU A 73 -5.13 -16.39 19.19
CA GLU A 73 -4.65 -17.58 19.89
C GLU A 73 -3.11 -17.71 19.84
N GLY A 74 -2.52 -17.56 18.67
CA GLY A 74 -1.08 -17.76 18.47
C GLY A 74 -0.21 -16.61 18.97
N PHE A 75 -0.71 -15.37 18.93
CA PHE A 75 0.11 -14.17 19.19
C PHE A 75 -0.44 -13.24 20.27
N GLY A 76 -1.65 -13.49 20.80
CA GLY A 76 -2.25 -12.73 21.91
C GLY A 76 -2.80 -11.35 21.54
N GLY A 77 -2.83 -10.98 20.26
CA GLY A 77 -3.29 -9.67 19.81
C GLY A 77 -2.88 -9.35 18.37
N VAL A 78 -3.36 -8.21 17.87
CA VAL A 78 -3.03 -7.64 16.54
C VAL A 78 -2.88 -6.12 16.68
N ASP A 79 -1.69 -5.59 16.41
CA ASP A 79 -1.39 -4.15 16.44
C ASP A 79 -1.64 -3.46 15.08
N PHE A 80 -1.56 -4.21 13.97
CA PHE A 80 -1.64 -3.66 12.61
C PHE A 80 -2.26 -4.67 11.62
N VAL A 81 -3.01 -4.17 10.64
CA VAL A 81 -3.56 -4.97 9.53
C VAL A 81 -3.33 -4.21 8.22
N PHE A 82 -2.67 -4.85 7.26
CA PHE A 82 -2.52 -4.36 5.89
C PHE A 82 -3.44 -5.16 4.95
N ALA A 83 -4.61 -4.59 4.67
CA ALA A 83 -5.61 -5.18 3.78
C ALA A 83 -5.26 -4.87 2.31
N ASN A 84 -4.37 -5.69 1.73
CA ASN A 84 -3.75 -5.47 0.41
C ASN A 84 -4.07 -6.59 -0.61
N ALA A 85 -4.65 -7.72 -0.18
CA ALA A 85 -5.10 -8.77 -1.09
C ALA A 85 -6.12 -8.24 -2.11
N GLY A 86 -5.74 -8.25 -3.38
CA GLY A 86 -6.60 -7.91 -4.49
C GLY A 86 -6.13 -8.60 -5.76
N THR A 87 -6.98 -9.45 -6.32
CA THR A 87 -6.76 -10.03 -7.65
C THR A 87 -7.07 -8.98 -8.71
N ILE A 88 -6.02 -8.39 -9.30
CA ILE A 88 -6.15 -7.82 -10.64
C ILE A 88 -6.34 -9.02 -11.58
N GLU A 89 -7.52 -9.13 -12.19
CA GLU A 89 -7.76 -10.12 -13.25
C GLU A 89 -6.68 -9.98 -14.32
N ARG A 90 -5.96 -11.08 -14.62
CA ARG A 90 -4.99 -11.13 -15.73
C ARG A 90 -5.71 -11.28 -17.08
N GLY A 91 -6.61 -10.34 -17.36
CA GLY A 91 -7.22 -10.12 -18.68
C GLY A 91 -6.44 -9.06 -19.46
N ASP A 92 -5.37 -9.49 -20.15
CA ASP A 92 -4.77 -8.84 -21.32
C ASP A 92 -4.48 -7.34 -21.27
N ARG A 93 -3.95 -6.82 -20.15
CA ARG A 93 -3.50 -5.42 -20.07
C ARG A 93 -2.10 -5.27 -19.49
N PHE A 94 -1.24 -4.60 -20.26
CA PHE A 94 0.15 -4.20 -19.99
C PHE A 94 1.24 -5.28 -20.07
N TYR A 95 1.37 -5.91 -21.25
CA TYR A 95 2.70 -6.23 -21.80
C TYR A 95 2.93 -5.52 -23.13
N PHE A 96 3.70 -4.43 -23.12
CA PHE A 96 4.50 -4.05 -24.29
C PHE A 96 5.78 -4.90 -24.27
N ARG A 97 5.65 -6.18 -24.63
CA ARG A 97 6.79 -7.00 -25.06
C ARG A 97 6.39 -7.78 -26.30
N ASP A 98 6.76 -7.23 -27.44
CA ASP A 98 6.55 -7.81 -28.76
C ASP A 98 7.31 -9.14 -28.87
N PRO A 99 6.65 -10.29 -29.13
CA PRO A 99 7.31 -11.59 -29.18
C PRO A 99 8.41 -11.71 -30.25
N HIS A 100 8.41 -10.83 -31.26
CA HIS A 100 9.36 -10.92 -32.38
C HIS A 100 10.60 -10.02 -32.23
N MET A 101 10.73 -9.24 -31.16
CA MET A 101 11.88 -8.37 -30.88
C MET A 101 12.90 -8.98 -29.89
N ILE A 102 13.28 -10.25 -30.12
CA ILE A 102 14.33 -10.93 -29.35
C ILE A 102 15.73 -10.74 -29.97
N ASN A 103 15.83 -10.56 -31.29
CA ASN A 103 17.10 -10.40 -32.01
C ASN A 103 17.25 -8.99 -32.60
N LEU A 104 17.79 -8.04 -31.85
CA LEU A 104 18.31 -6.76 -32.41
C LEU A 104 19.32 -6.00 -31.52
N ILE A 105 19.95 -6.68 -30.55
CA ILE A 105 21.16 -6.19 -29.87
C ILE A 105 22.35 -6.95 -30.46
N PRO A 106 23.26 -6.30 -31.19
CA PRO A 106 24.49 -6.95 -31.65
C PRO A 106 25.35 -7.39 -30.46
N ASN A 107 25.89 -8.60 -30.52
CA ASN A 107 26.83 -9.08 -29.51
C ASN A 107 28.14 -8.28 -29.58
N HIS A 108 28.70 -7.88 -28.44
CA HIS A 108 29.82 -6.94 -28.42
C HIS A 108 31.16 -7.67 -28.33
N SER A 109 31.74 -7.99 -29.49
CA SER A 109 33.08 -8.51 -29.65
C SER A 109 33.69 -8.03 -30.96
N ASP A 110 34.94 -7.55 -30.89
CA ASP A 110 35.86 -7.26 -32.00
C ASP A 110 35.45 -6.20 -33.04
N GLU A 111 35.88 -4.94 -32.83
CA GLU A 111 36.74 -4.22 -33.80
C GLU A 111 37.44 -2.97 -33.20
N ASP A 112 38.26 -2.30 -34.01
CA ASP A 112 39.41 -1.44 -33.62
C ASP A 112 39.18 -0.31 -32.59
N LYS A 113 40.08 -0.12 -31.61
CA LYS A 113 41.44 0.47 -31.72
C LYS A 113 41.49 1.85 -32.42
N HIS A 114 41.15 2.95 -31.72
CA HIS A 114 41.92 4.22 -31.69
C HIS A 114 41.21 5.34 -30.88
N ARG A 115 41.69 5.65 -29.66
CA ARG A 115 41.68 7.01 -29.06
C ARG A 115 42.50 7.04 -27.74
N PRO A 116 43.19 8.14 -27.40
CA PRO A 116 44.11 8.19 -26.26
C PRO A 116 43.44 8.57 -24.92
N HIS A 117 44.00 8.07 -23.80
CA HIS A 117 43.60 8.43 -22.44
C HIS A 117 44.38 9.65 -21.89
N PRO A 118 43.76 10.49 -21.05
CA PRO A 118 44.45 11.24 -20.00
C PRO A 118 44.43 10.50 -18.65
N LYS A 119 45.54 10.62 -17.91
CA LYS A 119 45.95 9.80 -16.76
C LYS A 119 45.11 10.02 -15.49
N GLN A 120 44.98 8.97 -14.66
CA GLN A 120 44.63 9.09 -13.23
C GLN A 120 45.88 9.45 -12.38
N GLN A 121 45.66 9.98 -11.18
CA GLN A 121 46.61 9.94 -10.06
C GLN A 121 45.87 9.76 -8.73
N HIS A 122 46.44 8.98 -7.79
CA HIS A 122 45.83 8.64 -6.50
C HIS A 122 46.37 9.47 -5.34
N SER A 123 45.54 9.69 -4.31
CA SER A 123 46.01 9.65 -2.91
C SER A 123 44.86 9.55 -1.89
N HIS A 124 44.97 8.59 -0.97
CA HIS A 124 44.35 8.55 0.36
C HIS A 124 45.43 8.94 1.40
N PRO A 125 45.16 9.37 2.67
CA PRO A 125 44.47 8.48 3.63
C PRO A 125 43.82 9.09 4.93
N LYS A 126 43.29 8.17 5.76
CA LYS A 126 43.14 8.19 7.25
C LYS A 126 42.00 9.01 7.92
N GLN A 127 41.41 8.38 8.93
CA GLN A 127 40.39 8.91 9.86
C GLN A 127 40.99 9.33 11.21
N LYS A 128 40.29 10.21 11.95
CA LYS A 128 40.33 10.31 13.42
C LYS A 128 39.04 10.96 13.96
N ALA A 129 38.72 10.77 15.24
CA ALA A 129 37.54 11.26 15.97
C ALA A 129 37.92 11.52 17.45
N PRO A 130 37.02 12.04 18.34
CA PRO A 130 35.72 12.69 18.14
C PRO A 130 35.92 14.24 18.06
N PRO A 131 35.31 15.21 18.81
CA PRO A 131 34.45 15.18 20.01
C PRO A 131 32.94 15.39 19.70
N SER A 132 32.19 16.13 20.53
CA SER A 132 30.73 16.37 20.45
C SER A 132 30.33 17.76 20.97
N SER A 133 29.45 18.50 20.27
CA SER A 133 28.78 19.69 20.81
C SER A 133 27.42 19.97 20.15
N LEU A 134 26.49 20.46 20.95
CA LEU A 134 25.06 20.60 20.67
C LEU A 134 24.72 21.91 19.90
N SER A 135 23.98 21.83 18.79
CA SER A 135 23.04 22.89 18.35
C SER A 135 22.22 22.44 17.12
N SER A 136 20.91 22.73 17.11
CA SER A 136 19.98 22.35 16.04
C SER A 136 19.24 23.56 15.46
N PRO A 137 19.15 23.73 14.13
CA PRO A 137 18.20 24.65 13.50
C PRO A 137 16.79 24.03 13.47
N THR A 138 15.77 24.85 13.72
CA THR A 138 14.37 24.41 13.88
C THR A 138 13.58 24.40 12.56
N SER A 139 12.79 23.35 12.33
CA SER A 139 11.62 23.39 11.44
C SER A 139 10.37 22.91 12.21
N SER A 140 9.25 23.59 12.00
CA SER A 140 8.04 23.43 12.83
C SER A 140 7.26 22.14 12.52
N PRO A 141 6.59 21.53 13.52
CA PRO A 141 5.96 20.22 13.36
C PRO A 141 4.59 20.29 12.66
N HIS A 142 4.54 19.89 11.39
CA HIS A 142 3.28 19.49 10.74
C HIS A 142 3.00 18.00 11.02
N SER A 143 1.72 17.64 11.19
CA SER A 143 1.32 16.29 11.62
C SER A 143 1.33 15.28 10.46
N PRO A 144 2.24 14.27 10.46
CA PRO A 144 2.50 13.42 9.29
C PRO A 144 1.33 12.51 8.91
N THR A 145 0.40 12.26 9.84
CA THR A 145 -0.81 11.47 9.59
C THR A 145 -1.71 12.09 8.53
N SER A 146 -1.83 13.43 8.51
CA SER A 146 -2.78 14.13 7.63
C SER A 146 -2.36 14.16 6.16
N GLU A 147 -1.07 13.98 5.90
CA GLU A 147 -0.47 13.92 4.56
C GLU A 147 -0.46 12.48 4.04
N MET A 148 0.01 11.52 4.87
CA MET A 148 -0.05 10.08 4.55
C MET A 148 -1.47 9.61 4.17
N LEU A 149 -2.50 10.09 4.88
CA LEU A 149 -3.90 9.79 4.56
C LEU A 149 -4.30 10.29 3.16
N ARG A 150 -3.88 11.51 2.78
CA ARG A 150 -4.25 12.10 1.48
C ARG A 150 -3.65 11.34 0.30
N ASP A 151 -2.40 10.89 0.43
CA ASP A 151 -1.73 10.13 -0.62
C ASP A 151 -2.21 8.67 -0.71
N SER A 152 -2.69 8.11 0.40
CA SER A 152 -3.20 6.74 0.50
C SER A 152 -4.59 6.55 -0.13
N PHE A 153 -5.45 7.59 -0.15
CA PHE A 153 -6.78 7.50 -0.77
C PHE A 153 -6.78 8.09 -2.19
N ALA A 154 -7.12 7.28 -3.21
CA ALA A 154 -7.15 7.69 -4.61
C ALA A 154 -7.95 9.00 -4.89
N ALA A 155 -9.05 9.24 -4.17
CA ALA A 155 -9.88 10.43 -4.34
C ALA A 155 -9.39 11.69 -3.58
N LEU A 156 -8.37 11.57 -2.72
CA LEU A 156 -7.78 12.70 -1.96
C LEU A 156 -6.37 13.08 -2.44
N ARG A 157 -5.76 12.27 -3.31
CA ARG A 157 -4.42 12.48 -3.87
C ARG A 157 -4.36 13.77 -4.68
N ARG A 158 -3.39 14.63 -4.37
CA ARG A 158 -3.17 15.90 -5.08
C ARG A 158 -2.45 15.69 -6.43
N PRO A 159 -2.57 16.63 -7.39
CA PRO A 159 -1.59 16.77 -8.46
C PRO A 159 -0.18 16.92 -7.89
N ARG A 160 0.81 16.30 -8.52
CA ARG A 160 2.21 16.40 -8.09
C ARG A 160 2.81 17.76 -8.47
N ASP A 161 3.79 18.15 -7.66
CA ASP A 161 4.83 19.17 -7.84
C ASP A 161 4.78 19.96 -9.17
N ASN A 162 4.57 21.28 -9.08
CA ASN A 162 4.41 22.20 -10.22
C ASN A 162 5.53 22.04 -11.27
N ASP A 163 6.73 21.74 -10.79
CA ASP A 163 7.95 21.59 -11.58
C ASP A 163 7.96 20.33 -12.47
N LEU A 164 7.05 19.40 -12.21
CA LEU A 164 6.78 18.20 -13.01
C LEU A 164 5.55 18.41 -13.91
N ALA A 165 4.51 19.11 -13.42
CA ALA A 165 3.36 19.51 -14.22
C ALA A 165 3.78 20.39 -15.42
N ASN A 166 4.66 21.37 -15.19
CA ASN A 166 5.24 22.23 -16.23
C ASN A 166 6.11 21.46 -17.24
N LEU A 167 6.71 20.34 -16.83
CA LEU A 167 7.44 19.45 -17.75
C LEU A 167 6.46 18.64 -18.61
N ALA A 168 5.42 18.07 -17.99
CA ALA A 168 4.38 17.32 -18.67
C ALA A 168 3.64 18.15 -19.72
N GLU A 169 3.18 19.36 -19.38
CA GLU A 169 2.43 20.22 -20.32
C GLU A 169 3.32 20.60 -21.52
N LYS A 170 4.62 20.90 -21.35
CA LYS A 170 5.53 21.16 -22.49
C LYS A 170 5.62 20.00 -23.49
N HIS A 171 5.71 18.75 -23.02
CA HIS A 171 5.67 17.59 -23.92
C HIS A 171 4.28 17.41 -24.55
N PHE A 172 3.20 17.69 -23.82
CA PHE A 172 1.82 17.56 -24.31
C PHE A 172 1.37 18.71 -25.21
N GLU A 173 2.01 19.88 -25.17
CA GLU A 173 1.82 20.98 -26.12
C GLU A 173 2.53 20.66 -27.44
N HIS A 174 3.80 20.22 -27.38
CA HIS A 174 4.64 19.98 -28.56
C HIS A 174 4.29 18.69 -29.32
N ASP A 175 4.07 17.56 -28.64
CA ASP A 175 3.99 16.24 -29.28
C ASP A 175 2.56 15.75 -29.60
N LEU A 176 1.53 16.52 -29.24
CA LEU A 176 0.12 16.13 -29.36
C LEU A 176 -0.72 17.13 -30.17
N ARG A 177 -1.82 16.64 -30.76
CA ARG A 177 -2.89 17.48 -31.30
C ARG A 177 -3.84 17.91 -30.19
N ASP A 178 -4.61 18.97 -30.39
CA ASP A 178 -5.65 19.38 -29.43
C ASP A 178 -6.66 18.26 -29.17
N SER A 179 -7.07 17.50 -30.19
CA SER A 179 -7.91 16.29 -30.06
C SER A 179 -7.39 15.30 -29.03
N ASP A 180 -6.06 15.15 -28.95
CA ASP A 180 -5.38 14.17 -28.11
C ASP A 180 -5.24 14.71 -26.68
N ARG A 181 -4.87 16.00 -26.53
CA ARG A 181 -4.90 16.73 -25.24
C ARG A 181 -6.29 16.67 -24.62
N ASP A 182 -7.33 16.88 -25.42
CA ASP A 182 -8.73 16.84 -25.00
C ASP A 182 -9.19 15.41 -24.65
N ALA A 183 -8.71 14.39 -25.37
CA ALA A 183 -8.93 13.00 -25.01
C ALA A 183 -8.28 12.65 -23.67
N LEU A 184 -7.06 13.11 -23.41
CA LEU A 184 -6.37 12.98 -22.12
C LEU A 184 -7.09 13.72 -20.99
N ARG A 185 -7.54 14.96 -21.21
CA ARG A 185 -8.32 15.73 -20.23
C ARG A 185 -9.66 15.05 -19.90
N ARG A 186 -10.37 14.52 -20.90
CA ARG A 186 -11.59 13.71 -20.69
C ARG A 186 -11.30 12.39 -19.95
N ALA A 187 -10.20 11.72 -20.28
CA ALA A 187 -9.77 10.48 -19.62
C ALA A 187 -9.43 10.73 -18.14
N ALA A 188 -8.59 11.72 -17.83
CA ALA A 188 -8.24 12.09 -16.46
C ALA A 188 -9.46 12.48 -15.63
N LYS A 189 -10.39 13.28 -16.20
CA LYS A 189 -11.66 13.61 -15.55
C LYS A 189 -12.48 12.36 -15.23
N ARG A 190 -12.57 11.39 -16.16
CA ARG A 190 -13.29 10.12 -15.93
C ARG A 190 -12.65 9.29 -14.81
N VAL A 191 -11.31 9.19 -14.76
CA VAL A 191 -10.60 8.50 -13.68
C VAL A 191 -10.96 9.13 -12.33
N GLY A 192 -10.87 10.46 -12.22
CA GLY A 192 -11.24 11.19 -10.99
C GLY A 192 -12.71 11.00 -10.60
N THR A 193 -13.65 11.13 -11.55
CA THR A 193 -15.08 10.92 -11.27
C THR A 193 -15.38 9.51 -10.75
N HIS A 194 -14.78 8.47 -11.33
CA HIS A 194 -14.97 7.10 -10.83
C HIS A 194 -14.31 6.87 -9.47
N ALA A 195 -13.09 7.38 -9.23
CA ALA A 195 -12.42 7.29 -7.93
C ALA A 195 -13.26 7.94 -6.81
N THR A 196 -13.81 9.13 -7.06
CA THR A 196 -14.72 9.82 -6.13
C THR A 196 -16.04 9.07 -5.93
N LEU A 197 -16.67 8.60 -7.02
CA LEU A 197 -17.94 7.85 -6.92
C LEU A 197 -17.77 6.54 -6.14
N GLY A 198 -16.73 5.77 -6.44
CA GLY A 198 -16.38 4.56 -5.72
C GLY A 198 -16.07 4.83 -4.24
N SER A 199 -15.32 5.91 -3.94
CA SER A 199 -15.06 6.34 -2.56
C SER A 199 -16.34 6.64 -1.78
N LEU A 200 -17.32 7.31 -2.40
CA LEU A 200 -18.61 7.63 -1.77
C LEU A 200 -19.46 6.36 -1.53
N VAL A 201 -19.54 5.46 -2.52
CA VAL A 201 -20.25 4.18 -2.39
C VAL A 201 -19.60 3.30 -1.31
N GLY A 202 -18.28 3.23 -1.29
CA GLY A 202 -17.50 2.50 -0.30
C GLY A 202 -17.72 3.04 1.12
N LEU A 203 -17.58 4.36 1.32
CA LEU A 203 -17.83 4.99 2.62
C LEU A 203 -19.27 4.77 3.09
N GLY A 204 -20.26 4.92 2.21
CA GLY A 204 -21.67 4.66 2.52
C GLY A 204 -21.93 3.23 2.97
N LEU A 205 -21.35 2.24 2.26
CA LEU A 205 -21.43 0.83 2.63
C LEU A 205 -20.72 0.55 3.97
N GLY A 206 -19.53 1.12 4.20
CA GLY A 206 -18.77 0.97 5.45
C GLY A 206 -19.53 1.52 6.66
N LEU A 207 -20.16 2.70 6.53
CA LEU A 207 -21.00 3.29 7.57
C LEU A 207 -22.28 2.47 7.83
N PHE A 208 -22.91 1.93 6.77
CA PHE A 208 -24.06 1.04 6.89
C PHE A 208 -23.72 -0.27 7.60
N LEU A 209 -22.59 -0.90 7.25
CA LEU A 209 -22.11 -2.13 7.90
C LEU A 209 -21.72 -1.87 9.35
N ALA A 210 -21.07 -0.74 9.65
CA ALA A 210 -20.75 -0.34 11.03
C ALA A 210 -22.02 -0.13 11.87
N TYR A 211 -23.04 0.53 11.33
CA TYR A 211 -24.35 0.66 11.97
C TYR A 211 -25.02 -0.70 12.21
N ARG A 212 -25.05 -1.58 11.20
CA ARG A 212 -25.64 -2.92 11.30
C ARG A 212 -24.93 -3.83 12.31
N LEU A 213 -23.59 -3.77 12.37
CA LEU A 213 -22.82 -4.52 13.36
C LEU A 213 -23.06 -3.98 14.77
N ARG A 214 -23.13 -2.66 14.92
CA ARG A 214 -23.45 -1.99 16.20
C ARG A 214 -24.82 -2.40 16.74
N THR A 215 -25.87 -2.34 15.92
CA THR A 215 -27.23 -2.74 16.34
C THR A 215 -27.31 -4.23 16.65
N SER A 216 -26.65 -5.09 15.86
CA SER A 216 -26.55 -6.53 16.13
C SER A 216 -25.87 -6.84 17.46
N ARG A 217 -24.74 -6.17 17.79
CA ARG A 217 -24.08 -6.31 19.12
C ARG A 217 -25.02 -5.90 20.26
N ALA A 218 -25.74 -4.79 20.12
CA ALA A 218 -26.66 -4.31 21.15
C ALA A 218 -27.83 -5.30 21.38
N GLN A 219 -28.41 -5.84 20.30
CA GLN A 219 -29.46 -6.86 20.35
C GLN A 219 -28.96 -8.15 21.02
N MET A 220 -27.77 -8.64 20.64
CA MET A 220 -27.19 -9.85 21.23
C MET A 220 -26.88 -9.69 22.72
N PHE A 221 -26.40 -8.51 23.15
CA PHE A 221 -26.20 -8.19 24.56
C PHE A 221 -27.53 -8.12 25.35
N GLN A 222 -28.59 -7.56 24.76
CA GLN A 222 -29.92 -7.57 25.38
C GLN A 222 -30.48 -8.98 25.54
N ALA A 223 -30.35 -9.83 24.51
CA ALA A 223 -30.75 -11.23 24.57
C ALA A 223 -29.97 -12.00 25.66
N PHE A 224 -28.64 -11.89 25.67
CA PHE A 224 -27.78 -12.53 26.68
C PHE A 224 -28.09 -12.07 28.12
N ARG A 225 -28.53 -10.83 28.31
CA ARG A 225 -28.99 -10.31 29.61
C ARG A 225 -30.37 -10.77 30.03
N ALA A 226 -31.20 -11.24 29.09
CA ALA A 226 -32.56 -11.72 29.35
C ALA A 226 -32.63 -13.24 29.56
N SER A 227 -31.63 -14.00 29.09
CA SER A 227 -31.51 -15.44 29.33
C SER A 227 -31.16 -15.76 30.79
N GLU A 228 -31.72 -16.84 31.32
CA GLU A 228 -31.26 -17.41 32.58
C GLU A 228 -29.81 -17.90 32.46
N LYS A 229 -28.97 -17.52 33.40
CA LYS A 229 -27.54 -17.88 33.42
C LYS A 229 -27.33 -19.11 34.30
N PRO A 230 -26.67 -20.18 33.84
CA PRO A 230 -26.22 -21.24 34.73
C PRO A 230 -25.21 -20.65 35.71
N THR A 231 -25.56 -20.63 36.99
CA THR A 231 -24.69 -20.08 38.05
C THR A 231 -23.63 -21.08 38.52
N HIS A 232 -23.81 -22.36 38.22
CA HIS A 232 -22.98 -23.47 38.71
C HIS A 232 -22.76 -24.55 37.65
N VAL A 233 -21.57 -25.14 37.63
CA VAL A 233 -21.26 -26.40 36.92
C VAL A 233 -21.00 -27.49 37.95
N GLN A 234 -21.69 -28.63 37.82
CA GLN A 234 -21.32 -29.87 38.48
C GLN A 234 -20.35 -30.67 37.60
N PHE A 235 -19.28 -31.17 38.20
CA PHE A 235 -18.31 -32.05 37.57
C PHE A 235 -18.65 -33.52 37.88
N ALA A 236 -18.17 -34.45 37.05
CA ALA A 236 -18.45 -35.88 37.19
C ALA A 236 -17.92 -36.53 38.49
N ASP A 237 -17.10 -35.81 39.27
CA ASP A 237 -16.63 -36.21 40.59
C ASP A 237 -17.43 -35.59 41.75
N GLY A 238 -18.61 -35.02 41.45
CA GLY A 238 -19.52 -34.43 42.43
C GLY A 238 -19.14 -33.02 42.90
N ARG A 239 -18.01 -32.45 42.45
CA ARG A 239 -17.66 -31.07 42.78
C ARG A 239 -18.54 -30.08 42.04
N THR A 240 -18.88 -28.98 42.70
CA THR A 240 -19.60 -27.85 42.07
C THR A 240 -18.69 -26.62 42.06
N LYS A 241 -18.62 -25.89 40.93
CA LYS A 241 -18.00 -24.55 40.86
C LYS A 241 -19.02 -23.53 40.38
N ALA A 242 -18.98 -22.32 40.93
CA ALA A 242 -19.71 -21.19 40.40
C ALA A 242 -19.14 -20.73 39.05
N ILE A 243 -19.99 -20.29 38.12
CA ILE A 243 -19.59 -19.65 36.87
C ILE A 243 -19.47 -18.13 37.10
N PRO A 244 -18.34 -17.49 36.76
CA PRO A 244 -18.22 -16.03 36.87
C PRO A 244 -19.11 -15.33 35.84
N ASP A 245 -19.80 -14.25 36.23
CA ASP A 245 -20.66 -13.51 35.30
C ASP A 245 -19.84 -12.66 34.32
N ILE A 246 -19.73 -13.14 33.08
CA ILE A 246 -19.04 -12.47 31.97
C ILE A 246 -19.82 -11.29 31.37
N THR A 247 -21.05 -11.02 31.80
CA THR A 247 -21.90 -9.94 31.25
C THR A 247 -21.20 -8.57 31.17
N PRO A 248 -20.46 -8.09 32.19
CA PRO A 248 -19.77 -6.79 32.11
C PRO A 248 -18.71 -6.74 31.00
N LEU A 249 -18.12 -7.88 30.62
CA LEU A 249 -17.11 -7.99 29.56
C LEU A 249 -17.74 -7.94 28.16
N LEU A 250 -19.02 -8.33 28.04
CA LEU A 250 -19.78 -8.36 26.79
C LEU A 250 -20.57 -7.06 26.51
N GLN A 251 -20.49 -6.07 27.40
CA GLN A 251 -21.24 -4.82 27.28
C GLN A 251 -20.73 -3.96 26.09
N PRO A 252 -21.62 -3.45 25.22
CA PRO A 252 -21.24 -2.52 24.16
C PRO A 252 -20.49 -1.29 24.69
N SER A 253 -19.31 -1.01 24.13
CA SER A 253 -18.42 0.06 24.58
C SER A 253 -18.21 1.14 23.52
N MET A 254 -18.06 2.39 23.97
CA MET A 254 -17.84 3.54 23.08
C MET A 254 -16.54 3.38 22.26
N ALA A 255 -15.48 2.80 22.86
CA ALA A 255 -14.24 2.50 22.16
C ALA A 255 -14.43 1.43 21.06
N GLY A 256 -15.22 0.39 21.32
CA GLY A 256 -15.57 -0.62 20.32
C GLY A 256 -16.39 -0.05 19.16
N ASP A 257 -17.33 0.86 19.45
CA ASP A 257 -18.09 1.58 18.42
C ASP A 257 -17.20 2.50 17.58
N ILE A 258 -16.32 3.29 18.20
CA ILE A 258 -15.34 4.14 17.49
C ILE A 258 -14.44 3.31 16.59
N ALA A 259 -13.90 2.19 17.10
CA ALA A 259 -13.09 1.26 16.30
C ALA A 259 -13.88 0.66 15.13
N THR A 260 -15.18 0.37 15.32
CA THR A 260 -16.06 -0.18 14.28
C THR A 260 -16.27 0.81 13.14
N TYR A 261 -16.66 2.06 13.46
CA TYR A 261 -16.85 3.10 12.44
C TYR A 261 -15.52 3.53 11.79
N GLY A 262 -14.43 3.56 12.54
CA GLY A 262 -13.09 3.84 12.01
C GLY A 262 -12.62 2.79 11.02
N LEU A 263 -12.63 1.51 11.41
CA LEU A 263 -12.14 0.40 10.58
C LEU A 263 -13.00 0.18 9.33
N LEU A 264 -14.33 0.12 9.47
CA LEU A 264 -15.21 -0.08 8.32
C LEU A 264 -15.34 1.18 7.47
N GLY A 265 -15.38 2.37 8.08
CA GLY A 265 -15.44 3.64 7.33
C GLY A 265 -14.19 3.87 6.48
N LEU A 266 -12.99 3.81 7.08
CA LEU A 266 -11.72 4.01 6.36
C LEU A 266 -11.40 2.84 5.42
N GLY A 267 -11.65 1.60 5.85
CA GLY A 267 -11.41 0.41 5.02
C GLY A 267 -12.28 0.37 3.77
N SER A 268 -13.60 0.62 3.91
CA SER A 268 -14.48 0.68 2.75
C SER A 268 -14.29 1.95 1.91
N LEU A 269 -13.85 3.08 2.48
CA LEU A 269 -13.41 4.24 1.72
C LEU A 269 -12.19 3.92 0.82
N PHE A 270 -11.22 3.15 1.33
CA PHE A 270 -10.05 2.71 0.55
C PHE A 270 -10.46 1.78 -0.59
N LEU A 271 -11.18 0.70 -0.27
CA LEU A 271 -11.68 -0.26 -1.26
C LEU A 271 -12.56 0.41 -2.33
N GLY A 272 -13.42 1.34 -1.94
CA GLY A 272 -14.22 2.14 -2.85
C GLY A 272 -13.38 3.06 -3.74
N GLY A 273 -12.39 3.74 -3.17
CA GLY A 273 -11.50 4.62 -3.92
C GLY A 273 -10.66 3.90 -4.96
N GLU A 274 -10.07 2.75 -4.60
CA GLU A 274 -9.24 1.96 -5.53
C GLU A 274 -10.07 1.22 -6.58
N THR A 275 -11.25 0.67 -6.24
CA THR A 275 -12.16 0.10 -7.27
C THR A 275 -12.70 1.18 -8.22
N GLY A 276 -12.94 2.40 -7.70
CA GLY A 276 -13.21 3.59 -8.51
C GLY A 276 -12.03 3.94 -9.44
N LEU A 277 -10.80 3.96 -8.92
CA LEU A 277 -9.58 4.21 -9.70
C LEU A 277 -9.39 3.19 -10.83
N LEU A 278 -9.58 1.90 -10.53
CA LEU A 278 -9.47 0.79 -11.48
C LEU A 278 -10.53 0.86 -12.58
N THR A 279 -11.81 0.99 -12.23
CA THR A 279 -12.91 1.10 -13.22
C THR A 279 -12.78 2.37 -14.06
N GLY A 280 -12.44 3.50 -13.43
CA GLY A 280 -12.16 4.76 -14.12
C GLY A 280 -11.03 4.61 -15.13
N SER A 281 -9.92 3.97 -14.74
CA SER A 281 -8.77 3.69 -15.61
C SER A 281 -9.14 2.75 -16.75
N TYR A 282 -9.93 1.71 -16.49
CA TYR A 282 -10.42 0.79 -17.52
C TYR A 282 -11.19 1.55 -18.63
N PHE A 283 -12.20 2.34 -18.25
CA PHE A 283 -13.03 3.10 -19.20
C PHE A 283 -12.30 4.30 -19.82
N ALA A 284 -11.33 4.89 -19.13
CA ALA A 284 -10.51 5.97 -19.65
C ALA A 284 -9.61 5.48 -20.80
N THR A 285 -8.86 4.40 -20.60
CA THR A 285 -8.07 3.80 -21.70
C THR A 285 -8.97 3.29 -22.82
N ARG A 286 -10.11 2.65 -22.51
CA ARG A 286 -11.05 2.16 -23.55
C ARG A 286 -11.65 3.28 -24.41
N SER A 287 -11.60 4.55 -23.97
CA SER A 287 -11.88 5.70 -24.85
C SER A 287 -10.68 6.24 -25.63
N ILE A 288 -9.46 6.13 -25.11
CA ILE A 288 -8.23 6.54 -25.83
C ILE A 288 -7.93 5.54 -26.95
N SER A 289 -7.96 4.24 -26.66
CA SER A 289 -7.70 3.13 -27.61
C SER A 289 -8.75 2.96 -28.71
N ARG A 290 -9.64 3.95 -28.93
CA ARG A 290 -10.51 4.02 -30.12
C ARG A 290 -9.87 4.76 -31.29
N ASP A 291 -8.92 5.67 -31.02
CA ASP A 291 -8.06 6.26 -32.05
C ASP A 291 -6.67 5.63 -31.93
N GLU A 292 -6.33 4.77 -32.88
CA GLU A 292 -5.05 4.06 -32.93
C GLU A 292 -3.87 4.98 -33.27
N GLU A 293 -4.08 6.07 -34.01
CA GLU A 293 -3.03 7.06 -34.24
C GLU A 293 -2.84 7.97 -33.03
N GLY A 294 -3.94 8.45 -32.46
CA GLY A 294 -3.93 9.26 -31.23
C GLY A 294 -3.30 8.52 -30.07
N ARG A 295 -3.60 7.23 -29.91
CA ARG A 295 -2.90 6.34 -28.98
C ARG A 295 -1.39 6.35 -29.21
N LYS A 296 -0.93 6.18 -30.46
CA LYS A 296 0.51 6.20 -30.80
C LYS A 296 1.18 7.56 -30.55
N ARG A 297 0.50 8.68 -30.81
CA ARG A 297 0.98 10.04 -30.46
C ARG A 297 1.14 10.20 -28.95
N ILE A 298 0.09 9.85 -28.19
CA ILE A 298 0.06 9.86 -26.72
C ILE A 298 1.17 8.98 -26.12
N GLU A 299 1.38 7.77 -26.64
CA GLU A 299 2.42 6.85 -26.16
C GLU A 299 3.84 7.37 -26.43
N ASN A 300 4.08 8.04 -27.55
CA ASN A 300 5.38 8.64 -27.86
C ASN A 300 5.66 9.91 -27.04
N ALA A 301 4.67 10.80 -26.88
CA ALA A 301 4.77 11.98 -26.01
C ALA A 301 5.04 11.58 -24.56
N PHE A 302 4.29 10.58 -24.04
CA PHE A 302 4.49 10.07 -22.69
C PHE A 302 5.83 9.35 -22.50
N ARG A 303 6.34 8.66 -23.54
CA ARG A 303 7.68 8.04 -23.51
C ARG A 303 8.79 9.10 -23.38
N ARG A 304 8.67 10.21 -24.11
CA ARG A 304 9.61 11.35 -24.02
C ARG A 304 9.54 12.03 -22.66
N TYR A 305 8.35 12.42 -22.22
CA TYR A 305 8.11 12.96 -20.87
C TYR A 305 8.70 12.03 -19.78
N ARG A 306 8.50 10.71 -19.87
CA ARG A 306 9.04 9.77 -18.89
C ARG A 306 10.58 9.71 -18.90
N ALA A 307 11.23 9.87 -20.04
CA ALA A 307 12.69 9.90 -20.12
C ALA A 307 13.25 11.16 -19.45
N ASP A 308 12.67 12.33 -19.71
CA ASP A 308 13.12 13.60 -19.14
C ASP A 308 12.68 13.77 -17.67
N PHE A 309 11.56 13.17 -17.27
CA PHE A 309 11.19 12.98 -15.86
C PHE A 309 12.25 12.15 -15.11
N LEU A 310 12.68 11.01 -15.67
CA LEU A 310 13.68 10.14 -15.01
C LEU A 310 15.06 10.80 -14.94
N ARG A 311 15.43 11.61 -15.95
CA ARG A 311 16.62 12.49 -15.89
C ARG A 311 16.49 13.49 -14.74
N LYS A 312 15.42 14.29 -14.71
CA LYS A 312 15.19 15.30 -13.69
C LYS A 312 15.11 14.74 -12.26
N GLU A 313 14.61 13.52 -12.09
CA GLU A 313 14.60 12.85 -10.78
C GLU A 313 15.98 12.29 -10.41
N ALA A 314 16.78 11.80 -11.37
CA ALA A 314 18.18 11.45 -11.13
C ALA A 314 19.01 12.71 -10.78
N ASP A 315 18.86 13.80 -11.52
CA ASP A 315 19.48 15.11 -11.24
C ASP A 315 19.09 15.64 -9.84
N ARG A 316 17.86 15.36 -9.38
CA ARG A 316 17.40 15.67 -8.00
C ARG A 316 18.05 14.78 -6.94
N LEU A 317 18.27 13.50 -7.22
CA LEU A 317 18.92 12.56 -6.29
C LEU A 317 20.42 12.84 -6.17
N ASP A 318 21.10 13.04 -7.30
CA ASP A 318 22.53 13.38 -7.35
C ASP A 318 22.77 14.81 -6.83
N GLY A 319 21.94 15.77 -7.21
CA GLY A 319 21.97 17.14 -6.68
C GLY A 319 21.61 17.24 -5.19
N GLY A 320 20.80 16.31 -4.68
CA GLY A 320 20.51 16.14 -3.26
C GLY A 320 21.70 15.65 -2.43
N ALA A 321 22.73 15.09 -3.07
CA ALA A 321 23.92 14.54 -2.43
C ALA A 321 25.07 15.56 -2.22
N LYS A 322 24.75 16.83 -1.97
CA LYS A 322 25.70 17.91 -1.63
C LYS A 322 26.30 17.78 -0.20
N ILE A 323 26.88 16.61 0.08
CA ILE A 323 27.76 16.37 1.25
C ILE A 323 29.00 17.31 1.21
N THR A 324 29.36 17.80 0.03
CA THR A 324 30.52 18.65 -0.25
C THR A 324 30.42 20.09 0.26
N ASP A 325 29.23 20.68 0.39
CA ASP A 325 29.08 22.05 0.92
C ASP A 325 29.13 22.08 2.46
N MET A 326 29.06 20.92 3.13
CA MET A 326 29.29 20.79 4.57
C MET A 326 30.78 20.58 4.92
N ILE A 327 31.69 20.69 3.94
CA ILE A 327 33.15 20.53 4.11
C ILE A 327 33.92 21.67 3.43
N ARG A 328 33.61 22.92 3.83
CA ARG A 328 34.51 24.07 3.65
C ARG A 328 34.52 24.95 4.91
N PHE A 329 35.72 25.07 5.49
CA PHE A 329 36.19 26.00 6.53
C PHE A 329 35.27 27.20 6.82
N SER A 330 34.99 27.51 8.09
CA SER A 330 35.99 27.71 9.15
C SER A 330 35.64 27.14 10.52
#